data_AF-A0A6G0URI8-F1
#
_entry.id   AF-A0A6G0URI8-F1
#
_cell.length_a   1.000
_cell.length_b   1.000
_cell.length_c   1.000
_cell.angle_alpha   90.00
_cell.angle_beta   90.00
_cell.angle_gamma   90.00
#
_symmetry.space_group_name_H-M   'P 1'
#
loop_
_entity.id
_entity.type
_entity.pdbx_description
1 polymer ?
#
loop_
_entity_poly.entity_id
_entity_poly.type
_entity_poly.pdbx_seq_one_letter_code
_entity_poly.pdbx_strand_id
1 'polypeptide(L)'
;MMGFYELLPCGVFTLKKKQEHMSFFLIFGLLTILIHLALGLIFGFLLLPNFLTLMLEKHNELQKQVIISLTIQCILPLLCLVLPYGLLILEAIINSQSLAGVTNTLITLGGLHSFFHSVVIISIIKPYRNAIVDFVKKMFGISPDTNAILPSNTTQPLSLI
;
A
#
# COMPACT_ATOMS: atom_id res chain seq x y z
N MET A 1 27.91 -41.15 -35.50
CA MET A 1 26.55 -41.56 -35.89
C MET A 1 25.79 -41.95 -34.63
N MET A 2 24.60 -41.35 -34.44
CA MET A 2 23.46 -41.75 -33.58
C MET A 2 23.72 -41.89 -32.06
N GLY A 3 22.89 -41.37 -31.14
CA GLY A 3 21.55 -40.80 -31.27
C GLY A 3 21.28 -39.81 -30.14
N PHE A 4 20.77 -38.65 -30.53
CA PHE A 4 20.50 -37.46 -29.73
C PHE A 4 19.02 -37.12 -29.94
N TYR A 5 18.07 -37.93 -29.43
CA TYR A 5 16.63 -37.58 -29.52
C TYR A 5 15.61 -38.34 -28.62
N GLU A 6 15.96 -39.33 -27.79
CA GLU A 6 14.95 -40.13 -27.05
C GLU A 6 14.83 -39.85 -25.54
N LEU A 7 14.86 -38.58 -25.10
CA LEU A 7 14.68 -38.27 -23.66
C LEU A 7 13.89 -36.98 -23.39
N LEU A 8 12.82 -36.72 -24.15
CA LEU A 8 11.92 -35.60 -23.85
C LEU A 8 10.44 -35.88 -24.15
N PRO A 9 9.68 -36.23 -23.10
CA PRO A 9 8.38 -35.60 -22.90
C PRO A 9 8.23 -34.93 -21.52
N CYS A 10 9.01 -35.32 -20.50
CA CYS A 10 8.93 -34.71 -19.17
C CYS A 10 9.54 -33.30 -19.11
N GLY A 11 10.70 -33.08 -19.75
CA GLY A 11 11.39 -31.79 -19.72
C GLY A 11 10.62 -30.64 -20.39
N VAL A 12 9.97 -30.91 -21.53
CA VAL A 12 9.13 -29.91 -22.23
C VAL A 12 7.87 -29.60 -21.45
N PHE A 13 7.25 -30.58 -20.77
CA PHE A 13 6.07 -30.32 -19.94
C PHE A 13 6.40 -29.51 -18.69
N THR A 14 7.54 -29.77 -18.04
CA THR A 14 7.99 -28.98 -16.88
C THR A 14 8.41 -27.57 -17.29
N LEU A 15 9.07 -27.41 -18.44
CA LEU A 15 9.42 -26.10 -18.99
C LEU A 15 8.20 -25.31 -19.45
N LYS A 16 7.25 -25.96 -20.14
CA LYS A 16 6.00 -25.31 -20.58
C LYS A 16 5.18 -24.84 -19.38
N LYS A 17 5.01 -25.69 -18.35
CA LYS A 17 4.30 -25.31 -17.11
C LYS A 17 5.02 -24.18 -16.35
N LYS A 18 6.36 -24.22 -16.24
CA LYS A 18 7.17 -23.15 -15.64
C LYS A 18 7.10 -21.85 -16.45
N GLN A 19 7.00 -21.95 -17.78
CA GLN A 19 6.91 -20.82 -18.71
C GLN A 19 5.52 -20.17 -18.71
N GLU A 20 4.44 -20.94 -18.56
CA GLU A 20 3.09 -20.35 -18.44
C GLU A 20 2.93 -19.59 -17.12
N HIS A 21 3.36 -20.15 -15.99
CA HIS A 21 3.34 -19.45 -14.70
C HIS A 21 4.22 -18.19 -14.71
N MET A 22 5.36 -18.21 -15.39
CA MET A 22 6.21 -17.05 -15.62
C MET A 22 5.52 -15.94 -16.42
N SER A 23 4.89 -16.30 -17.53
CA SER A 23 4.17 -15.34 -18.38
C SER A 23 3.02 -14.66 -17.63
N PHE A 24 2.25 -15.42 -16.84
CA PHE A 24 1.21 -14.84 -15.99
C PHE A 24 1.76 -13.83 -14.98
N PHE A 25 2.89 -14.15 -14.35
CA PHE A 25 3.50 -13.28 -13.34
C PHE A 25 4.04 -11.97 -13.94
N LEU A 26 4.64 -12.06 -15.13
CA LEU A 26 5.12 -10.88 -15.88
C LEU A 26 3.97 -9.99 -16.35
N ILE A 27 2.90 -10.59 -16.89
CA ILE A 27 1.70 -9.85 -17.34
C ILE A 27 1.03 -9.15 -16.16
N PHE A 28 0.85 -9.86 -15.04
CA PHE A 28 0.26 -9.29 -13.83
C PHE A 28 1.13 -8.16 -13.24
N GLY A 29 2.46 -8.34 -13.24
CA GLY A 29 3.41 -7.30 -12.84
C GLY A 29 3.32 -6.05 -13.70
N LEU A 30 3.33 -6.21 -15.03
CA LEU A 30 3.17 -5.10 -15.98
C LEU A 30 1.84 -4.37 -15.78
N LEU A 31 0.74 -5.09 -15.64
CA LEU A 31 -0.58 -4.51 -15.36
C LEU A 31 -0.57 -3.71 -14.05
N THR A 32 0.05 -4.26 -13.01
CA THR A 32 0.15 -3.60 -11.69
C THR A 32 0.94 -2.30 -11.78
N ILE A 33 2.07 -2.30 -12.51
CA ILE A 33 2.87 -1.09 -12.75
C ILE A 33 2.06 -0.06 -13.53
N LEU A 34 1.37 -0.46 -14.60
CA LEU A 34 0.56 0.44 -15.42
C LEU A 34 -0.57 1.10 -14.63
N ILE A 35 -1.27 0.33 -13.79
CA ILE A 35 -2.34 0.85 -12.93
C ILE A 35 -1.78 1.85 -11.92
N HIS A 36 -0.66 1.53 -11.26
CA HIS A 36 -0.05 2.44 -10.29
C HIS A 36 0.52 3.70 -10.93
N LEU A 37 1.08 3.59 -12.14
CA LEU A 37 1.52 4.74 -12.91
C LEU A 37 0.35 5.63 -13.31
N ALA A 38 -0.75 5.05 -13.80
CA ALA A 38 -1.96 5.79 -14.16
C ALA A 38 -2.56 6.51 -12.94
N LEU A 39 -2.69 5.82 -11.81
CA LEU A 39 -3.16 6.40 -10.56
C LEU A 39 -2.23 7.51 -10.05
N GLY A 40 -0.92 7.31 -10.13
CA GLY A 40 0.09 8.31 -9.77
C GLY A 40 0.02 9.56 -10.66
N LEU A 41 -0.22 9.39 -11.96
CA LEU A 41 -0.41 10.50 -12.89
C LEU A 41 -1.72 11.24 -12.64
N ILE A 42 -2.83 10.54 -12.40
CA ILE A 42 -4.11 11.15 -12.03
C ILE A 42 -3.96 11.93 -10.72
N PHE A 43 -3.28 11.34 -9.73
CA PHE A 43 -3.00 12.01 -8.47
C PHE A 43 -2.11 13.25 -8.65
N GLY A 44 -1.00 13.12 -9.40
CA GLY A 44 -0.06 14.20 -9.63
C GLY A 44 -0.64 15.36 -10.46
N PHE A 45 -1.46 15.05 -11.47
CA PHE A 45 -1.95 16.06 -12.41
C PHE A 45 -3.28 16.69 -11.98
N LEU A 46 -4.23 15.88 -11.49
CA LEU A 46 -5.59 16.34 -11.17
C LEU A 46 -5.74 16.80 -9.72
N LEU A 47 -4.99 16.15 -8.83
CA LEU A 47 -5.23 16.21 -7.40
C LEU A 47 -4.15 17.05 -6.69
N LEU A 48 -2.87 16.94 -7.08
CA LEU A 48 -1.76 17.71 -6.49
C LEU A 48 -1.93 19.24 -6.54
N PRO A 49 -2.41 19.86 -7.64
CA PRO A 49 -2.61 21.30 -7.68
C PRO A 49 -3.67 21.75 -6.68
N ASN A 50 -4.78 21.02 -6.62
CA ASN A 50 -5.85 21.27 -5.65
C ASN A 50 -5.37 21.01 -4.21
N PHE A 51 -4.49 20.02 -4.00
CA PHE A 51 -3.89 19.74 -2.70
C PHE A 51 -2.95 20.83 -2.22
N LEU A 52 -2.12 21.39 -3.11
CA LEU A 52 -1.23 22.50 -2.77
C LEU A 52 -2.06 23.71 -2.32
N THR A 53 -3.12 24.06 -3.05
CA THR A 53 -4.04 25.14 -2.66
C THR A 53 -4.70 24.89 -1.31
N LEU A 54 -5.19 23.67 -1.06
CA LEU A 54 -5.78 23.26 0.22
C LEU A 54 -4.77 23.23 1.40
N MET A 55 -3.46 23.12 1.13
CA MET A 55 -2.44 23.19 2.18
C MET A 55 -2.07 24.64 2.52
N LEU A 56 -2.21 25.57 1.56
CA LEU A 56 -1.97 27.00 1.74
C LEU A 56 -3.13 27.74 2.41
N GLU A 57 -4.38 27.34 2.14
CA GLU A 57 -5.55 27.88 2.84
C GLU A 57 -5.65 27.32 4.27
N LYS A 58 -6.38 28.03 5.15
CA LYS A 58 -6.60 27.66 6.56
C LYS A 58 -7.57 26.47 6.68
N HIS A 59 -7.21 25.34 6.08
CA HIS A 59 -7.97 24.10 6.12
C HIS A 59 -7.79 23.34 7.43
N ASN A 60 -8.76 22.48 7.71
CA ASN A 60 -8.80 21.65 8.89
C ASN A 60 -7.56 20.73 8.93
N GLU A 61 -6.91 20.63 10.09
CA GLU A 61 -5.70 19.81 10.31
C GLU A 61 -5.89 18.34 9.92
N LEU A 62 -7.13 17.84 9.94
CA LEU A 62 -7.48 16.51 9.45
C LEU A 62 -7.26 16.35 7.94
N GLN A 63 -7.63 17.35 7.14
CA GLN A 63 -7.46 17.32 5.69
C GLN A 63 -5.97 17.25 5.34
N LYS A 64 -5.13 18.06 6.00
CA LYS A 64 -3.67 18.03 5.81
C LYS A 64 -3.08 16.64 6.09
N GLN A 65 -3.51 15.99 7.17
CA GLN A 65 -3.05 14.63 7.53
C GLN A 65 -3.47 13.58 6.51
N VAL A 66 -4.71 13.62 6.04
CA VAL A 66 -5.20 12.71 4.99
C VAL A 66 -4.39 12.88 3.71
N ILE A 67 -4.11 14.13 3.33
CA ILE A 67 -3.32 14.46 2.13
C ILE A 67 -1.91 13.90 2.24
N ILE A 68 -1.21 14.18 3.35
CA ILE A 68 0.15 13.68 3.60
C ILE A 68 0.18 12.15 3.58
N SER A 69 -0.79 11.51 4.23
CA SER A 69 -0.94 10.05 4.23
C SER A 69 -1.12 9.51 2.82
N LEU A 70 -1.96 10.15 2.00
CA LEU A 70 -2.22 9.75 0.63
C LEU A 70 -0.98 9.91 -0.27
N THR A 71 -0.20 10.99 -0.09
CA THR A 71 1.07 11.18 -0.80
C THR A 71 2.07 10.07 -0.47
N ILE A 72 2.24 9.73 0.81
CA ILE A 72 3.15 8.65 1.24
C ILE A 72 2.68 7.30 0.68
N GLN A 73 1.37 7.07 0.70
CA GLN A 73 0.74 5.87 0.13
C GLN A 73 0.90 5.76 -1.38
N CYS A 74 1.06 6.86 -2.13
CA CYS A 74 1.41 6.79 -3.55
C CYS A 74 2.89 6.47 -3.80
N ILE A 75 3.78 6.83 -2.87
CA ILE A 75 5.23 6.58 -2.98
C ILE A 75 5.57 5.14 -2.60
N LEU A 76 4.89 4.56 -1.62
CA LEU A 76 5.12 3.19 -1.14
C LEU A 76 5.09 2.12 -2.24
N PRO A 77 4.09 2.07 -3.14
CA PRO A 77 4.04 1.09 -4.23
C PRO A 77 5.17 1.28 -5.25
N LEU A 78 5.63 2.51 -5.47
CA LEU A 78 6.76 2.76 -6.37
C LEU A 78 8.04 2.11 -5.84
N LEU A 79 8.28 2.17 -4.53
CA LEU A 79 9.46 1.55 -3.91
C LEU A 79 9.29 0.03 -3.71
N CYS A 80 8.14 -0.40 -3.20
CA CYS A 80 7.92 -1.80 -2.81
C CYS A 80 7.47 -2.72 -3.95
N LEU A 81 6.94 -2.18 -5.05
CA LEU A 81 6.48 -2.97 -6.20
C LEU A 81 7.26 -2.62 -7.47
N VAL A 82 7.32 -1.35 -7.87
CA VAL A 82 7.89 -1.01 -9.19
C VAL A 82 9.38 -1.34 -9.29
N LEU A 83 10.17 -0.98 -8.28
CA LEU A 83 11.60 -1.28 -8.24
C LEU A 83 11.89 -2.80 -8.29
N PRO A 84 11.32 -3.64 -7.40
CA PRO A 84 11.62 -5.06 -7.40
C PRO A 84 11.01 -5.82 -8.60
N TYR A 85 9.87 -5.38 -9.14
CA TYR A 85 9.38 -5.93 -10.43
C TYR A 85 10.30 -5.55 -11.59
N GLY A 86 10.86 -4.34 -11.61
CA GLY A 86 11.84 -3.92 -12.60
C GLY A 86 13.11 -4.78 -12.56
N LEU A 87 13.59 -5.12 -11.37
CA LEU A 87 14.71 -6.05 -11.19
C LEU A 87 14.38 -7.45 -11.69
N LEU A 88 13.15 -7.94 -11.48
CA LEU A 88 12.69 -9.24 -11.99
C LEU A 88 12.71 -9.32 -13.51
N ILE A 89 12.24 -8.26 -14.18
CA ILE A 89 12.26 -8.18 -15.64
C ILE A 89 13.70 -8.15 -16.16
N LEU A 90 14.58 -7.40 -15.49
CA LEU A 90 16.00 -7.34 -15.85
C LEU A 90 16.70 -8.71 -15.67
N GLU A 91 16.43 -9.41 -14.58
CA GLU A 91 16.91 -10.77 -14.33
C GLU A 91 16.41 -11.76 -15.38
N ALA A 92 15.11 -11.68 -15.72
CA ALA A 92 14.52 -12.52 -16.76
C ALA A 92 15.16 -12.31 -18.14
N ILE A 93 15.67 -11.11 -18.43
CA ILE A 93 16.38 -10.79 -19.68
C ILE A 93 17.84 -11.25 -19.64
N ILE A 94 18.54 -11.12 -18.51
CA ILE A 94 19.99 -11.36 -18.41
C ILE A 94 20.32 -12.83 -18.08
N ASN A 95 19.68 -13.44 -17.09
CA ASN A 95 19.97 -14.82 -16.68
C ASN A 95 18.83 -15.43 -15.85
N SER A 96 18.22 -16.52 -16.33
CA SER A 96 16.98 -17.10 -15.77
C SER A 96 17.17 -18.04 -14.58
N GLN A 97 18.38 -18.17 -14.04
CA GLN A 97 18.70 -19.16 -13.01
C GLN A 97 18.30 -18.74 -11.58
N SER A 98 18.29 -17.45 -11.22
CA SER A 98 17.99 -17.00 -9.84
C SER A 98 16.52 -16.59 -9.61
N LEU A 99 15.74 -16.60 -10.68
CA LEU A 99 14.35 -16.16 -10.77
C LEU A 99 13.42 -16.67 -9.65
N ALA A 100 13.59 -17.91 -9.17
CA ALA A 100 12.75 -18.48 -8.12
C ALA A 100 12.90 -17.75 -6.77
N GLY A 101 14.12 -17.36 -6.39
CA GLY A 101 14.37 -16.63 -5.15
C GLY A 101 13.87 -15.19 -5.20
N VAL A 102 14.06 -14.54 -6.34
CA VAL A 102 13.56 -13.17 -6.59
C VAL A 102 12.04 -13.13 -6.58
N THR A 103 11.37 -14.11 -7.22
CA THR A 103 9.90 -14.19 -7.26
C THR A 103 9.28 -14.36 -5.87
N ASN A 104 9.84 -15.24 -5.03
CA ASN A 104 9.33 -15.44 -3.67
C ASN A 104 9.46 -14.18 -2.82
N THR A 105 10.63 -13.52 -2.91
CA THR A 105 10.87 -12.26 -2.20
C THR A 105 9.87 -11.19 -2.63
N LEU A 106 9.53 -11.16 -3.93
CA LEU A 106 8.56 -10.23 -4.48
C LEU A 106 7.14 -10.44 -3.94
N ILE A 107 6.70 -11.70 -3.85
CA ILE A 107 5.39 -12.07 -3.32
C ILE A 107 5.29 -11.62 -1.85
N THR A 108 6.33 -11.88 -1.06
CA THR A 108 6.39 -11.45 0.34
C THR A 108 6.37 -9.93 0.46
N LEU A 109 7.14 -9.22 -0.37
CA LEU A 109 7.21 -7.76 -0.35
C LEU A 109 5.89 -7.12 -0.79
N GLY A 110 5.21 -7.71 -1.77
CA GLY A 110 3.87 -7.28 -2.21
C GLY A 110 2.81 -7.44 -1.11
N GLY A 111 2.88 -8.53 -0.34
CA GLY A 111 2.02 -8.71 0.85
C GLY A 111 2.31 -7.67 1.93
N LEU A 112 3.60 -7.42 2.21
CA LEU A 112 4.05 -6.43 3.20
C LEU A 112 3.70 -5.00 2.81
N HIS A 113 3.71 -4.67 1.53
CA HIS A 113 3.34 -3.33 1.04
C HIS A 113 1.91 -2.95 1.45
N SER A 114 0.95 -3.89 1.34
CA SER A 114 -0.42 -3.68 1.81
C SER A 114 -0.51 -3.44 3.32
N PHE A 115 0.34 -4.13 4.10
CA PHE A 115 0.44 -3.89 5.54
C PHE A 115 0.98 -2.49 5.85
N PHE A 116 2.02 -2.04 5.13
CA PHE A 116 2.58 -0.71 5.32
C PHE A 116 1.59 0.42 5.00
N HIS A 117 0.69 0.23 4.03
CA HIS A 117 -0.41 1.20 3.78
C HIS A 117 -1.25 1.43 5.04
N SER A 118 -1.67 0.37 5.71
CA SER A 118 -2.45 0.47 6.95
C SER A 118 -1.66 1.15 8.06
N VAL A 119 -0.38 0.80 8.22
CA VAL A 119 0.51 1.43 9.22
C VAL A 119 0.65 2.93 8.98
N VAL A 120 0.81 3.36 7.73
CA VAL A 120 0.94 4.78 7.35
C VAL A 120 -0.32 5.57 7.71
N ILE A 121 -1.51 5.06 7.35
CA ILE A 121 -2.79 5.70 7.67
C ILE A 121 -2.94 5.86 9.18
N ILE A 122 -2.73 4.77 9.92
CA ILE A 122 -2.84 4.75 11.37
C ILE A 122 -1.86 5.73 11.99
N SER A 123 -0.62 5.81 11.51
CA SER A 123 0.42 6.64 12.13
C SER A 123 0.22 8.15 11.90
N ILE A 124 -0.35 8.53 10.77
CA ILE A 124 -0.46 9.94 10.35
C ILE A 124 -1.77 10.58 10.80
N ILE A 125 -2.88 9.84 10.72
CA ILE A 125 -4.21 10.39 10.98
C ILE A 125 -4.50 10.32 12.49
N LYS A 126 -4.40 11.47 13.16
CA LYS A 126 -4.61 11.61 14.62
C LYS A 126 -5.90 10.97 15.15
N PRO A 127 -7.09 11.17 14.56
CA PRO A 127 -8.29 10.53 15.09
C PRO A 127 -8.24 9.00 15.00
N TYR A 128 -7.53 8.45 14.01
CA TYR A 128 -7.33 7.01 13.87
C TYR A 128 -6.44 6.45 14.98
N ARG A 129 -5.35 7.16 15.33
CA ARG A 129 -4.50 6.81 16.47
C ARG A 129 -5.27 6.81 17.78
N ASN A 130 -6.04 7.86 18.01
CA ASN A 130 -6.82 8.01 19.23
C ASN A 130 -7.85 6.89 19.36
N ALA A 131 -8.55 6.57 18.28
CA ALA A 131 -9.51 5.45 18.25
C ALA A 131 -8.85 4.10 18.56
N ILE A 132 -7.67 3.82 17.99
CA ILE A 132 -6.93 2.59 18.27
C ILE A 132 -6.45 2.53 19.72
N VAL A 133 -5.90 3.63 20.23
CA VAL A 133 -5.47 3.70 21.64
C VAL A 133 -6.65 3.49 22.58
N ASP A 134 -7.81 4.10 22.30
CA ASP A 134 -9.02 3.94 23.10
C ASP A 134 -9.58 2.52 23.01
N PHE A 135 -9.55 1.90 21.83
CA PHE A 135 -9.92 0.51 21.63
C PHE A 135 -9.01 -0.44 22.42
N VAL A 136 -7.70 -0.21 22.36
CA VAL A 136 -6.69 -0.98 23.11
C VAL A 136 -6.90 -0.81 24.61
N LYS A 137 -7.08 0.42 25.11
CA LYS A 137 -7.38 0.69 26.52
C LYS A 137 -8.63 -0.05 26.99
N LYS A 138 -9.72 -0.02 26.19
CA LYS A 138 -10.95 -0.77 26.47
C LYS A 138 -10.70 -2.28 26.50
N MET A 139 -9.93 -2.81 25.54
CA MET A 139 -9.61 -4.23 25.46
C MET A 139 -8.80 -4.72 26.68
N PHE A 140 -7.88 -3.90 27.18
CA PHE A 140 -7.08 -4.20 28.36
C PHE A 140 -7.72 -3.77 29.69
N GLY A 141 -8.98 -3.34 29.67
CA GLY A 141 -9.71 -2.94 30.88
C GLY A 141 -9.17 -1.67 31.56
N ILE A 142 -8.37 -0.87 30.85
CA ILE A 142 -7.88 0.43 31.32
C ILE A 142 -9.03 1.43 31.12
N SER A 143 -9.84 1.60 32.17
CA SER A 143 -10.96 2.55 32.15
C SER A 143 -10.42 3.97 31.92
N PRO A 144 -10.98 4.76 30.98
CA PRO A 144 -10.68 6.17 30.91
C PRO A 144 -11.17 6.83 32.20
N ASP A 145 -10.27 7.52 32.91
CA ASP A 145 -10.61 8.22 34.14
C ASP A 145 -11.82 9.14 33.90
N THR A 146 -12.91 8.84 34.60
CA THR A 146 -14.23 9.47 34.50
C THR A 146 -14.24 10.86 35.18
N ASN A 147 -13.13 11.61 35.10
CA ASN A 147 -12.94 12.85 35.87
C ASN A 147 -12.81 14.12 35.02
N ALA A 148 -13.00 14.06 33.70
CA ALA A 148 -12.84 15.23 32.83
C ALA A 148 -14.15 15.80 32.22
N ILE A 149 -15.33 15.26 32.56
CA ILE A 149 -16.61 15.80 32.10
C ILE A 149 -17.52 16.10 33.29
N LEU A 150 -17.20 17.18 33.99
CA LEU A 150 -18.18 17.94 34.76
C LEU A 150 -17.76 19.42 34.69
N PRO A 151 -18.31 20.22 33.76
CA PRO A 151 -18.69 21.57 34.11
C PRO A 151 -20.05 21.51 34.78
N SER A 152 -20.03 21.91 36.04
CA SER A 152 -21.19 22.23 36.87
C SER A 152 -22.28 22.97 36.11
N ASN A 153 -23.50 22.49 36.30
CA ASN A 153 -24.78 23.19 36.17
C ASN A 153 -24.66 24.73 36.25
N THR A 154 -25.09 25.44 35.20
CA THR A 154 -25.68 26.78 35.36
C THR A 154 -26.77 26.98 34.30
N THR A 155 -28.00 26.67 34.71
CA THR A 155 -29.25 27.26 34.23
C THR A 155 -29.12 28.75 33.88
N GLN A 156 -29.57 29.16 32.69
CA GLN A 156 -30.42 30.35 32.50
C GLN A 156 -31.33 30.21 31.26
N PRO A 157 -32.53 30.83 31.27
CA PRO A 157 -33.67 30.39 30.46
C PRO A 157 -33.84 31.14 29.14
N LEU A 158 -34.71 30.56 28.31
CA LEU A 158 -35.33 31.09 27.10
C LEU A 158 -35.75 32.57 27.24
N SER A 159 -35.32 33.42 26.30
CA SER A 159 -36.05 34.65 25.97
C SER A 159 -36.03 34.88 24.45
N LEU A 160 -37.21 34.68 23.87
CA LEU A 160 -37.70 35.23 22.61
C LEU A 160 -37.36 36.72 22.48
N ILE A 161 -36.74 37.12 21.37
CA ILE A 161 -37.09 38.29 20.55
C ILE A 161 -36.87 37.90 19.09
#